data_AF-A0A9P6SVP9-F1
#
_entry.id   AF-A0A9P6SVP9-F1
#
_cell.length_a   1.000
_cell.length_b   1.000
_cell.length_c   1.000
_cell.angle_alpha   90.00
_cell.angle_beta   90.00
_cell.angle_gamma   90.00
#
_symmetry.space_group_name_H-M   'P 1'
#
loop_
_entity.id
_entity.type
_entity.pdbx_description
1 polymer ?
#
loop_
_entity_poly.entity_id
_entity_poly.type
_entity_poly.pdbx_seq_one_letter_code
_entity_poly.pdbx_strand_id
1 'polypeptide(L)'
;MDFQYYVKDLSKAYMEVVLTDFTKFHNRYYKSHYGLEAAQWLYKKVSDLIEESDASADVSLRKFKHDWDQFSIIARFEGKNELLSNAPIIVGAHLDSVNAWVPLLGRAPGADDDGSGTVLILDVFRVLIEKGFQPERPVEFHWYSAEEAGLLGSQDVAHSYKKKGVDVFAMLQNDQSGFVLSKDQEKIGLIVDYVDHDLTKLVKLYANEYTDLPVHEDMCGYACSDHASWTKAGYRAAFATEEDFNSQCPYIHGEGDDLTHVDFDHMMQFAKLNLGFIVELGNFNGNQS
;
A
#
# COMPACT_ATOMS: atom_id res chain seq x y z
N MET A 1 8.90 1.49 19.84
CA MET A 1 7.60 2.12 20.14
C MET A 1 6.56 1.02 20.23
N ASP A 2 5.42 1.24 20.89
CA ASP A 2 4.44 0.19 21.17
C ASP A 2 3.34 0.15 20.08
N PHE A 3 3.16 -0.98 19.40
CA PHE A 3 2.07 -1.21 18.44
C PHE A 3 0.70 -0.84 19.04
N GLN A 4 0.46 -1.18 20.31
CA GLN A 4 -0.81 -0.91 20.99
C GLN A 4 -1.13 0.58 21.13
N TYR A 5 -0.10 1.43 21.10
CA TYR A 5 -0.27 2.88 21.14
C TYR A 5 -0.94 3.43 19.88
N TYR A 6 -0.65 2.84 18.72
CA TYR A 6 -1.14 3.29 17.41
C TYR A 6 -2.43 2.58 16.99
N VAL A 7 -2.51 1.25 17.20
CA VAL A 7 -3.57 0.41 16.63
C VAL A 7 -4.98 0.83 17.04
N LYS A 8 -5.13 1.38 18.25
CA LYS A 8 -6.42 1.83 18.80
C LYS A 8 -7.04 3.02 18.05
N ASP A 9 -6.24 3.72 17.25
CA ASP A 9 -6.68 4.90 16.49
C ASP A 9 -6.84 4.62 14.99
N LEU A 10 -6.56 3.38 14.54
CA LEU A 10 -7.00 2.93 13.21
C LEU A 10 -8.53 2.99 13.15
N SER A 11 -9.08 3.43 12.02
CA SER A 11 -10.48 3.80 11.91
C SER A 11 -11.14 3.20 10.68
N LYS A 12 -12.02 2.22 10.93
CA LYS A 12 -12.87 1.64 9.91
C LYS A 12 -13.76 2.70 9.24
N ALA A 13 -14.35 3.58 10.04
CA ALA A 13 -15.19 4.67 9.55
C ALA A 13 -14.41 5.64 8.65
N TYR A 14 -13.12 5.89 8.95
CA TYR A 14 -12.28 6.71 8.07
C TYR A 14 -12.06 6.01 6.72
N MET A 15 -11.70 4.73 6.74
CA MET A 15 -11.53 3.94 5.51
C MET A 15 -12.81 3.90 4.68
N GLU A 16 -13.97 3.67 5.31
CA GLU A 16 -15.29 3.68 4.65
C GLU A 16 -15.56 5.01 3.92
N VAL A 17 -15.34 6.15 4.58
CA VAL A 17 -15.56 7.47 4.00
C VAL A 17 -14.60 7.73 2.84
N VAL A 18 -13.30 7.47 3.04
CA VAL A 18 -12.28 7.74 2.02
C VAL A 18 -12.50 6.85 0.80
N LEU A 19 -12.74 5.55 0.98
CA LEU A 19 -12.97 4.63 -0.13
C LEU A 19 -14.27 4.96 -0.88
N THR A 20 -15.31 5.38 -0.15
CA THR A 20 -16.54 5.87 -0.76
C THR A 20 -16.30 7.08 -1.65
N ASP A 21 -15.43 8.00 -1.26
CA ASP A 21 -15.07 9.15 -2.10
C ASP A 21 -14.15 8.75 -3.26
N PHE A 22 -13.21 7.84 -3.02
CA PHE A 22 -12.23 7.40 -4.03
C PHE A 22 -12.86 6.57 -5.16
N THR A 23 -13.95 5.84 -4.88
CA THR A 23 -14.71 5.06 -5.85
C THR A 23 -15.74 5.90 -6.65
N LYS A 24 -15.89 7.20 -6.35
CA LYS A 24 -16.75 8.12 -7.12
C LYS A 24 -16.10 8.59 -8.43
N PHE A 25 -14.77 8.53 -8.54
CA PHE A 25 -14.11 8.79 -9.82
C PHE A 25 -14.62 7.78 -10.85
N HIS A 26 -14.90 8.24 -12.07
CA HIS A 26 -15.48 7.37 -13.10
C HIS A 26 -14.57 6.17 -13.39
N ASN A 27 -13.27 6.42 -13.51
CA ASN A 27 -12.19 5.44 -13.39
C ASN A 27 -10.96 6.16 -12.84
N ARG A 28 -9.89 5.42 -12.52
CA ARG A 28 -8.60 6.01 -12.15
C ARG A 28 -7.49 5.63 -13.13
N TYR A 29 -7.86 5.31 -14.37
CA TYR A 29 -6.91 4.85 -15.39
C TYR A 29 -5.83 5.91 -15.68
N TYR A 30 -4.57 5.50 -15.71
CA TYR A 30 -3.41 6.42 -15.75
C TYR A 30 -3.36 7.42 -16.91
N LYS A 31 -4.02 7.11 -18.04
CA LYS A 31 -4.15 7.98 -19.22
C LYS A 31 -5.45 8.76 -19.31
N SER A 32 -6.39 8.52 -18.40
CA SER A 32 -7.64 9.29 -18.35
C SER A 32 -7.44 10.57 -17.55
N HIS A 33 -8.26 11.59 -17.82
CA HIS A 33 -8.28 12.79 -17.00
C HIS A 33 -8.76 12.49 -15.57
N TYR A 34 -9.67 11.51 -15.41
CA TYR A 34 -10.10 11.03 -14.10
C TYR A 34 -8.95 10.44 -13.28
N GLY A 35 -8.01 9.72 -13.92
CA GLY A 35 -6.82 9.20 -13.26
C GLY A 35 -5.92 10.31 -12.70
N LEU A 36 -5.73 11.40 -13.46
CA LEU A 36 -5.02 12.58 -12.97
C LEU A 36 -5.78 13.25 -11.80
N GLU A 37 -7.09 13.41 -11.92
CA GLU A 37 -7.93 14.00 -10.86
C GLU A 37 -7.88 13.16 -9.57
N ALA A 38 -7.92 11.83 -9.68
CA ALA A 38 -7.79 10.93 -8.55
C ALA A 38 -6.42 11.03 -7.86
N ALA A 39 -5.32 11.09 -8.61
CA ALA A 39 -3.99 11.32 -8.06
C ALA A 39 -3.85 12.69 -7.39
N GLN A 40 -4.46 13.74 -7.96
CA GLN A 40 -4.50 15.07 -7.34
C GLN A 40 -5.30 15.08 -6.04
N TRP A 41 -6.44 14.39 -6.02
CA TRP A 41 -7.28 14.26 -4.85
C TRP A 41 -6.56 13.51 -3.72
N LEU A 42 -5.95 12.37 -4.02
CA LEU A 42 -5.22 11.57 -3.05
C LEU A 42 -4.00 12.32 -2.50
N TYR A 43 -3.24 13.00 -3.39
CA TYR A 43 -2.13 13.86 -2.96
C TYR A 43 -2.61 14.95 -2.01
N LYS A 44 -3.74 15.61 -2.31
CA LYS A 44 -4.30 16.64 -1.44
C LYS A 44 -4.69 16.04 -0.09
N LYS A 45 -5.32 14.87 -0.05
CA LYS A 45 -5.67 14.18 1.20
C LYS A 45 -4.44 13.92 2.07
N VAL A 46 -3.35 13.41 1.50
CA VAL A 46 -2.08 13.20 2.22
C VAL A 46 -1.47 14.54 2.68
N SER A 47 -1.52 15.59 1.85
CA SER A 47 -1.04 16.94 2.20
C SER A 47 -1.83 17.53 3.37
N ASP A 48 -3.16 17.42 3.32
CA ASP A 48 -4.06 17.92 4.37
C ASP A 48 -3.74 17.22 5.71
N LEU A 49 -3.54 15.90 5.72
CA LEU A 49 -3.15 15.16 6.92
C LEU A 49 -1.83 15.68 7.53
N ILE A 50 -0.84 16.03 6.69
CA ILE A 50 0.45 16.57 7.14
C ILE A 50 0.27 18.00 7.69
N GLU A 51 -0.48 18.86 6.99
CA GLU A 51 -0.66 20.27 7.32
C GLU A 51 -1.56 20.49 8.55
N GLU A 52 -2.56 19.63 8.74
CA GLU A 52 -3.53 19.74 9.84
C GLU A 52 -3.03 19.09 11.15
N SER A 53 -1.92 18.34 11.11
CA SER A 53 -1.37 17.71 12.31
C SER A 53 -0.55 18.69 13.13
N ASP A 54 -0.93 18.87 14.40
CA ASP A 54 -0.14 19.61 15.39
C ASP A 54 1.04 18.78 15.96
N ALA A 55 1.19 17.51 15.54
CA ALA A 55 2.21 16.61 16.07
C ALA A 55 3.58 16.83 15.41
N SER A 56 4.65 16.50 16.13
CA SER A 56 6.04 16.72 15.72
C SER A 56 6.58 15.69 14.71
N ALA A 57 5.75 15.18 13.80
CA ALA A 57 6.19 14.27 12.75
C ALA A 57 6.96 15.05 11.66
N ASP A 58 8.15 14.57 11.29
CA ASP A 58 8.93 15.14 10.19
C ASP A 58 8.62 14.35 8.91
N VAL A 59 7.80 14.94 8.04
CA VAL A 59 7.28 14.26 6.85
C VAL A 59 7.45 15.09 5.60
N SER A 60 8.04 14.47 4.57
CA SER A 60 8.11 15.02 3.22
C SER A 60 7.09 14.35 2.29
N LEU A 61 6.44 15.14 1.44
CA LEU A 61 5.48 14.68 0.44
C LEU A 61 5.93 15.12 -0.96
N ARG A 62 5.98 14.19 -1.91
CA ARG A 62 6.38 14.49 -3.29
C ARG A 62 5.54 13.74 -4.32
N LYS A 63 5.40 14.37 -5.49
CA LYS A 63 4.89 13.75 -6.71
C LYS A 63 6.05 13.16 -7.49
N PHE A 64 6.00 11.87 -7.80
CA PHE A 64 6.93 11.24 -8.73
C PHE A 64 6.34 11.32 -10.14
N LYS A 65 7.02 12.05 -11.04
CA LYS A 65 6.54 12.26 -12.41
C LYS A 65 6.92 11.09 -13.32
N HIS A 66 6.00 10.73 -14.19
CA HIS A 66 6.18 9.74 -15.27
C HIS A 66 6.05 10.41 -16.64
N ASP A 67 6.13 9.61 -17.71
CA ASP A 67 5.89 10.04 -19.09
C ASP A 67 4.39 10.18 -19.44
N TRP A 68 3.51 10.12 -18.42
CA TRP A 68 2.07 10.36 -18.49
C TRP A 68 1.63 11.27 -17.34
N ASP A 69 0.37 11.73 -17.39
CA ASP A 69 -0.09 12.80 -16.50
C ASP A 69 -0.32 12.34 -15.05
N GLN A 70 -0.89 11.14 -14.85
CA GLN A 70 -1.04 10.58 -13.50
C GLN A 70 0.34 10.32 -12.88
N PHE A 71 0.59 10.91 -11.71
CA PHE A 71 1.85 10.78 -10.99
C PHE A 71 1.72 9.76 -9.86
N SER A 72 2.81 9.08 -9.51
CA SER A 72 2.88 8.33 -8.25
C SER A 72 3.10 9.29 -7.08
N ILE A 73 2.63 8.94 -5.90
CA ILE A 73 2.75 9.75 -4.68
C ILE A 73 3.70 9.06 -3.72
N ILE A 74 4.63 9.82 -3.15
CA ILE A 74 5.52 9.31 -2.12
C ILE A 74 5.48 10.25 -0.92
N ALA A 75 4.94 9.76 0.19
CA ALA A 75 5.05 10.39 1.50
C ALA A 75 6.14 9.68 2.31
N ARG A 76 6.94 10.43 3.06
CA ARG A 76 8.12 9.91 3.76
C ARG A 76 8.22 10.52 5.14
N PHE A 77 8.11 9.68 6.17
CA PHE A 77 8.58 10.02 7.51
C PHE A 77 10.10 9.97 7.51
N GLU A 78 10.75 11.05 7.93
CA GLU A 78 12.19 11.08 8.06
C GLU A 78 12.64 10.30 9.29
N GLY A 79 13.74 9.54 9.13
CA GLY A 79 14.34 8.78 10.22
C GLY A 79 15.28 9.65 11.05
N LYS A 80 15.23 9.52 12.38
CA LYS A 80 16.12 10.27 13.28
C LYS A 80 17.56 9.73 13.34
N ASN A 81 17.81 8.52 12.83
CA ASN A 81 19.14 7.93 12.78
C ASN A 81 19.79 8.21 11.41
N GLU A 82 20.76 9.13 11.38
CA GLU A 82 21.47 9.52 10.16
C GLU A 82 22.12 8.35 9.43
N LEU A 83 22.59 7.32 10.16
CA LEU A 83 23.20 6.12 9.57
C LEU A 83 22.21 5.26 8.78
N LEU A 84 20.92 5.41 9.05
CA LEU A 84 19.83 4.66 8.40
C LEU A 84 19.05 5.51 7.41
N SER A 85 19.42 6.78 7.22
CA SER A 85 18.70 7.76 6.39
C SER A 85 18.52 7.35 4.92
N ASN A 86 19.42 6.50 4.39
CA ASN A 86 19.36 5.98 3.02
C ASN A 86 18.69 4.58 2.93
N ALA A 87 18.19 4.04 4.05
CA ALA A 87 17.64 2.69 4.13
C ALA A 87 16.16 2.68 4.54
N PRO A 88 15.26 3.23 3.70
CA PRO A 88 13.84 3.32 4.02
C PRO A 88 13.19 1.93 4.04
N ILE A 89 12.14 1.80 4.84
CA ILE A 89 11.11 0.79 4.59
C ILE A 89 9.97 1.42 3.80
N ILE A 90 9.33 0.62 2.95
CA ILE A 90 8.26 1.06 2.05
C ILE A 90 7.02 0.22 2.30
N VAL A 91 5.87 0.87 2.44
CA VAL A 91 4.55 0.24 2.22
C VAL A 91 3.94 0.84 0.96
N GLY A 92 3.38 -0.01 0.11
CA GLY A 92 2.90 0.34 -1.22
C GLY A 92 1.50 -0.17 -1.50
N ALA A 93 0.83 0.54 -2.41
CA ALA A 93 -0.45 0.23 -3.04
C ALA A 93 -0.51 0.96 -4.39
N HIS A 94 -1.35 0.56 -5.33
CA HIS A 94 -1.55 1.34 -6.56
C HIS A 94 -2.82 2.17 -6.51
N LEU A 95 -2.77 3.37 -7.10
CA LEU A 95 -3.89 4.32 -7.05
C LEU A 95 -4.77 4.25 -8.29
N ASP A 96 -4.30 3.67 -9.38
CA ASP A 96 -5.09 3.55 -10.60
C ASP A 96 -6.15 2.44 -10.50
N SER A 97 -7.00 2.38 -11.52
CA SER A 97 -7.98 1.32 -11.73
C SER A 97 -8.27 1.21 -13.23
N VAL A 98 -8.61 0.02 -13.69
CA VAL A 98 -8.93 -0.22 -15.09
C VAL A 98 -10.31 -0.82 -15.29
N ASN A 99 -10.93 -0.48 -16.41
CA ASN A 99 -11.97 -1.32 -17.01
C ASN A 99 -11.32 -2.10 -18.15
N ALA A 100 -11.09 -3.40 -17.99
CA ALA A 100 -10.30 -4.17 -18.96
C ALA A 100 -10.87 -4.14 -20.39
N TRP A 101 -12.18 -3.98 -20.54
CA TRP A 101 -12.86 -3.92 -21.84
C TRP A 101 -12.76 -2.54 -22.49
N VAL A 102 -12.84 -1.48 -21.69
CA VAL A 102 -12.80 -0.10 -22.19
C VAL A 102 -11.92 0.77 -21.27
N PRO A 103 -10.59 0.63 -21.27
CA PRO A 103 -9.73 1.23 -20.23
C PRO A 103 -9.87 2.74 -20.06
N LEU A 104 -10.02 3.48 -21.17
CA LEU A 104 -10.06 4.95 -21.13
C LEU A 104 -11.41 5.51 -20.68
N LEU A 105 -12.52 4.85 -21.01
CA LEU A 105 -13.88 5.40 -20.92
C LEU A 105 -14.83 4.55 -20.08
N GLY A 106 -14.51 3.28 -19.85
CA GLY A 106 -15.28 2.38 -19.02
C GLY A 106 -15.24 2.83 -17.57
N ARG A 107 -16.32 2.59 -16.85
CA ARG A 107 -16.34 2.84 -15.41
C ARG A 107 -15.49 1.77 -14.72
N ALA A 108 -14.70 2.19 -13.74
CA ALA A 108 -13.85 1.31 -12.94
C ALA A 108 -13.75 1.90 -11.54
N PRO A 109 -14.73 1.61 -10.65
CA PRO A 109 -14.70 2.14 -9.30
C PRO A 109 -13.46 1.65 -8.55
N GLY A 110 -12.96 0.45 -8.85
CA GLY A 110 -11.69 -0.06 -8.32
C GLY A 110 -11.69 -0.06 -6.80
N ALA A 111 -12.76 -0.60 -6.20
CA ALA A 111 -13.00 -0.47 -4.76
C ALA A 111 -12.08 -1.40 -3.99
N ASP A 112 -11.98 -2.64 -4.42
CA ASP A 112 -11.03 -3.60 -3.92
C ASP A 112 -9.67 -3.44 -4.62
N ASP A 113 -9.66 -3.32 -5.95
CA ASP A 113 -8.45 -3.25 -6.80
C ASP A 113 -8.18 -1.82 -7.35
N ASP A 114 -7.23 -1.06 -6.80
CA ASP A 114 -6.62 -1.22 -5.47
C ASP A 114 -7.01 -0.04 -4.56
N GLY A 115 -8.32 0.26 -4.56
CA GLY A 115 -8.89 1.21 -3.63
C GLY A 115 -8.67 0.78 -2.18
N SER A 116 -8.76 -0.52 -1.91
CA SER A 116 -8.63 -1.09 -0.57
C SER A 116 -7.20 -0.92 -0.02
N GLY A 117 -6.17 -1.31 -0.77
CA GLY A 117 -4.76 -1.12 -0.43
C GLY A 117 -4.40 0.36 -0.32
N THR A 118 -4.86 1.19 -1.25
CA THR A 118 -4.64 2.64 -1.21
C THR A 118 -5.16 3.27 0.08
N VAL A 119 -6.39 2.91 0.48
CA VAL A 119 -7.06 3.52 1.62
C VAL A 119 -6.56 2.96 2.95
N LEU A 120 -6.21 1.67 3.03
CA LEU A 120 -5.69 1.10 4.27
C LEU A 120 -4.33 1.72 4.64
N ILE A 121 -3.42 1.90 3.67
CA ILE A 121 -2.12 2.52 3.97
C ILE A 121 -2.28 4.02 4.27
N LEU A 122 -3.33 4.67 3.74
CA LEU A 122 -3.66 6.06 4.10
C LEU A 122 -4.16 6.18 5.54
N ASP A 123 -4.95 5.23 6.05
CA ASP A 123 -5.37 5.22 7.45
C ASP A 123 -4.19 4.98 8.40
N VAL A 124 -3.29 4.06 8.05
CA VAL A 124 -2.04 3.85 8.79
C VAL A 124 -1.19 5.13 8.79
N PHE A 125 -1.04 5.79 7.64
CA PHE A 125 -0.34 7.07 7.53
C PHE A 125 -0.96 8.15 8.44
N ARG A 126 -2.29 8.31 8.41
CA ARG A 126 -3.04 9.24 9.26
C ARG A 126 -2.72 9.02 10.74
N VAL A 127 -2.80 7.78 11.21
CA VAL A 127 -2.52 7.45 12.62
C VAL A 127 -1.07 7.79 12.99
N LEU A 128 -0.09 7.45 12.15
CA LEU A 128 1.31 7.75 12.44
C LEU A 128 1.58 9.27 12.49
N ILE A 129 0.96 10.05 11.60
CA ILE A 129 1.02 11.52 11.62
C ILE A 129 0.41 12.08 12.90
N GLU A 130 -0.82 11.70 13.25
CA GLU A 130 -1.54 12.20 14.43
C GLU A 130 -0.80 11.88 15.75
N LYS A 131 -0.03 10.79 15.75
CA LYS A 131 0.78 10.34 16.89
C LYS A 131 2.20 10.89 16.92
N GLY A 132 2.60 11.71 15.96
CA GLY A 132 3.95 12.29 15.92
C GLY A 132 5.04 11.24 15.75
N PHE A 133 4.81 10.25 14.89
CA PHE A 133 5.75 9.14 14.65
C PHE A 133 7.14 9.63 14.22
N GLN A 134 8.18 9.15 14.91
CA GLN A 134 9.60 9.49 14.68
C GLN A 134 10.44 8.21 14.62
N PRO A 135 10.51 7.55 13.45
CA PRO A 135 11.20 6.27 13.31
C PRO A 135 12.73 6.42 13.35
N GLU A 136 13.46 5.34 13.62
CA GLU A 136 14.93 5.30 13.51
C GLU A 136 15.36 5.44 12.04
N ARG A 137 14.75 4.66 11.16
CA ARG A 137 14.95 4.72 9.71
C ARG A 137 13.75 5.39 9.02
N PRO A 138 13.91 5.92 7.81
CA PRO A 138 12.78 6.49 7.09
C PRO A 138 11.70 5.44 6.79
N VAL A 139 10.45 5.89 6.77
CA VAL A 139 9.28 5.07 6.40
C VAL A 139 8.56 5.78 5.29
N GLU A 140 8.40 5.12 4.14
CA GLU A 140 7.75 5.68 2.98
C GLU A 140 6.44 4.97 2.65
N PHE A 141 5.45 5.77 2.27
CA PHE A 141 4.15 5.34 1.76
C PHE A 141 4.10 5.70 0.29
N HIS A 142 3.89 4.69 -0.54
CA HIS A 142 3.89 4.83 -1.99
C HIS A 142 2.50 4.49 -2.53
N TRP A 143 1.96 5.40 -3.34
CA TRP A 143 0.79 5.14 -4.16
C TRP A 143 1.22 5.19 -5.62
N TYR A 144 1.30 4.03 -6.27
CA TYR A 144 1.85 3.90 -7.61
C TYR A 144 0.80 4.23 -8.67
N SER A 145 1.24 4.82 -9.77
CA SER A 145 0.42 5.03 -10.97
C SER A 145 0.68 3.92 -11.99
N ALA A 146 -0.32 3.59 -12.80
CA ALA A 146 -0.18 2.73 -13.96
C ALA A 146 0.32 1.31 -13.64
N GLU A 147 -0.12 0.75 -12.50
CA GLU A 147 0.06 -0.69 -12.19
C GLU A 147 -0.61 -1.52 -13.28
N GLU A 148 -1.87 -1.16 -13.58
CA GLU A 148 -2.78 -1.84 -14.52
C GLU A 148 -2.29 -1.84 -15.97
N ALA A 149 -1.26 -1.03 -16.25
CA ALA A 149 -0.59 -0.94 -17.55
C ALA A 149 0.69 -1.79 -17.62
N GLY A 150 0.92 -2.64 -16.64
CA GLY A 150 2.09 -3.50 -16.51
C GLY A 150 3.17 -2.91 -15.59
N LEU A 151 2.79 -2.50 -14.38
CA LEU A 151 3.68 -2.04 -13.30
C LEU A 151 4.50 -0.80 -13.69
N LEU A 152 3.99 0.08 -14.55
CA LEU A 152 4.81 1.12 -15.17
C LEU A 152 5.31 2.13 -14.12
N GLY A 153 4.44 2.57 -13.20
CA GLY A 153 4.84 3.53 -12.19
C GLY A 153 5.83 2.98 -11.19
N SER A 154 5.58 1.81 -10.61
CA SER A 154 6.51 1.19 -9.66
C SER A 154 7.85 0.83 -10.31
N GLN A 155 7.88 0.42 -11.58
CA GLN A 155 9.14 0.23 -12.33
C GLN A 155 9.95 1.52 -12.42
N ASP A 156 9.32 2.65 -12.75
CA ASP A 156 10.00 3.95 -12.81
C ASP A 156 10.53 4.38 -11.43
N VAL A 157 9.72 4.21 -10.37
CA VAL A 157 10.13 4.55 -9.00
C VAL A 157 11.30 3.67 -8.57
N ALA A 158 11.18 2.34 -8.66
CA ALA A 158 12.23 1.40 -8.27
C ALA A 158 13.52 1.61 -9.08
N HIS A 159 13.41 1.89 -10.39
CA HIS A 159 14.57 2.21 -11.22
C HIS A 159 15.25 3.52 -10.77
N SER A 160 14.48 4.56 -10.46
CA SER A 160 15.01 5.80 -9.90
C SER A 160 15.74 5.56 -8.57
N TYR A 161 15.18 4.74 -7.67
CA TYR A 161 15.79 4.41 -6.38
C TYR A 161 17.12 3.69 -6.58
N LYS A 162 17.15 2.70 -7.47
CA LYS A 162 18.38 1.97 -7.83
C LYS A 162 19.44 2.90 -8.41
N LYS A 163 19.05 3.80 -9.32
CA LYS A 163 19.96 4.78 -9.94
C LYS A 163 20.53 5.76 -8.92
N LYS A 164 19.75 6.14 -7.91
CA LYS A 164 20.16 7.03 -6.82
C LYS A 164 20.96 6.32 -5.72
N GLY A 165 21.06 5.00 -5.76
CA GLY A 165 21.75 4.21 -4.74
C GLY A 165 21.00 4.16 -3.41
N VAL A 166 19.68 4.27 -3.42
CA VAL A 166 18.86 4.10 -2.20
C VAL A 166 18.89 2.63 -1.81
N ASP A 167 19.18 2.34 -0.54
CA ASP A 167 19.32 0.99 0.00
C ASP A 167 18.01 0.55 0.69
N VAL A 168 16.94 0.38 -0.10
CA VAL A 168 15.61 0.03 0.45
C VAL A 168 15.71 -1.22 1.30
N PHE A 169 15.38 -1.07 2.59
CA PHE A 169 15.56 -2.10 3.59
C PHE A 169 14.52 -3.23 3.44
N ALA A 170 13.27 -2.84 3.19
CA ALA A 170 12.16 -3.74 2.92
C ALA A 170 11.01 -2.98 2.24
N MET A 171 10.27 -3.67 1.37
CA MET A 171 9.04 -3.17 0.75
C MET A 171 7.91 -4.17 0.97
N LEU A 172 6.74 -3.68 1.40
CA LEU A 172 5.51 -4.47 1.51
C LEU A 172 4.45 -3.87 0.57
N GLN A 173 4.01 -4.65 -0.40
CA GLN A 173 2.86 -4.33 -1.24
C GLN A 173 1.56 -4.78 -0.57
N ASN A 174 0.53 -3.96 -0.74
CA ASN A 174 -0.87 -4.29 -0.45
C ASN A 174 -1.65 -4.04 -1.72
N ASP A 175 -2.33 -5.06 -2.20
CA ASP A 175 -3.09 -5.00 -3.44
C ASP A 175 -4.19 -6.05 -3.35
N GLN A 176 -5.44 -5.58 -3.45
CA GLN A 176 -6.66 -6.32 -3.10
C GLN A 176 -6.63 -6.78 -1.64
N SER A 177 -7.32 -6.04 -0.76
CA SER A 177 -7.33 -6.22 0.69
C SER A 177 -8.74 -6.03 1.26
N GLY A 178 -9.76 -6.04 0.40
CA GLY A 178 -11.10 -5.61 0.70
C GLY A 178 -12.14 -6.71 0.57
N PHE A 179 -11.96 -7.70 -0.29
CA PHE A 179 -12.94 -8.73 -0.55
C PHE A 179 -12.71 -10.00 0.30
N VAL A 180 -13.83 -10.64 0.67
CA VAL A 180 -13.84 -11.91 1.39
C VAL A 180 -14.89 -12.81 0.74
N LEU A 181 -14.46 -13.89 0.09
CA LEU A 181 -15.33 -14.84 -0.59
C LEU A 181 -16.30 -15.51 0.39
N SER A 182 -15.78 -15.92 1.56
CA SER A 182 -16.60 -16.39 2.68
C SER A 182 -15.90 -16.21 4.01
N LYS A 183 -16.67 -15.90 5.07
CA LYS A 183 -16.13 -15.69 6.42
C LYS A 183 -15.46 -16.91 7.03
N ASP A 184 -15.80 -18.11 6.57
CA ASP A 184 -15.15 -19.36 7.00
C ASP A 184 -13.77 -19.57 6.35
N GLN A 185 -13.45 -18.80 5.30
CA GLN A 185 -12.19 -18.88 4.54
C GLN A 185 -11.33 -17.61 4.67
N GLU A 186 -11.77 -16.65 5.49
CA GLU A 186 -11.09 -15.37 5.69
C GLU A 186 -9.66 -15.57 6.24
N LYS A 187 -8.70 -14.89 5.61
CA LYS A 187 -7.26 -15.10 5.82
C LYS A 187 -6.45 -13.91 5.33
N ILE A 188 -5.16 -13.88 5.65
CA ILE A 188 -4.19 -13.01 4.97
C ILE A 188 -3.40 -13.87 3.99
N GLY A 189 -3.52 -13.59 2.70
CA GLY A 189 -2.69 -14.17 1.66
C GLY A 189 -1.31 -13.51 1.61
N LEU A 190 -0.26 -14.33 1.54
CA LEU A 190 1.11 -13.88 1.30
C LEU A 190 1.66 -14.55 0.05
N ILE A 191 2.07 -13.74 -0.92
CA ILE A 191 2.65 -14.26 -2.16
C ILE A 191 4.09 -14.70 -1.92
N VAL A 192 4.45 -15.88 -2.44
CA VAL A 192 5.77 -16.51 -2.24
C VAL A 192 6.61 -16.62 -3.51
N ASP A 193 6.10 -16.22 -4.68
CA ASP A 193 6.89 -16.05 -5.90
C ASP A 193 7.17 -14.56 -6.20
N TYR A 194 8.29 -14.27 -6.88
CA TYR A 194 8.75 -12.89 -7.15
C TYR A 194 8.94 -11.99 -5.91
N VAL A 195 9.23 -12.58 -4.75
CA VAL A 195 9.43 -11.92 -3.45
C VAL A 195 10.77 -12.31 -2.79
N ASP A 196 11.13 -11.62 -1.71
CA ASP A 196 12.21 -12.03 -0.78
C ASP A 196 11.65 -12.98 0.29
N HIS A 197 12.01 -14.26 0.24
CA HIS A 197 11.45 -15.27 1.14
C HIS A 197 11.68 -15.00 2.63
N ASP A 198 12.80 -14.39 3.02
CA ASP A 198 13.07 -14.09 4.43
C ASP A 198 12.25 -12.90 4.92
N LEU A 199 12.02 -11.90 4.06
CA LEU A 199 11.05 -10.84 4.33
C LEU A 199 9.63 -11.38 4.41
N THR A 200 9.22 -12.28 3.50
CA THR A 200 7.88 -12.90 3.55
C THR A 200 7.66 -13.69 4.83
N LYS A 201 8.66 -14.43 5.33
CA LYS A 201 8.58 -15.09 6.65
C LYS A 201 8.42 -14.09 7.79
N LEU A 202 9.09 -12.95 7.71
CA LEU A 202 8.95 -11.89 8.71
C LEU A 202 7.56 -11.26 8.67
N VAL A 203 7.03 -10.97 7.48
CA VAL A 203 5.65 -10.47 7.30
C VAL A 203 4.65 -11.50 7.83
N LYS A 204 4.86 -12.80 7.60
CA LYS A 204 4.06 -13.87 8.19
C LYS A 204 4.10 -13.86 9.72
N LEU A 205 5.27 -13.61 10.32
CA LEU A 205 5.38 -13.48 11.78
C LEU A 205 4.55 -12.29 12.28
N TYR A 206 4.65 -11.13 11.63
CA TYR A 206 3.87 -9.95 11.97
C TYR A 206 2.37 -10.15 11.77
N ALA A 207 1.95 -10.84 10.71
CA ALA A 207 0.54 -11.17 10.49
C ALA A 207 -0.01 -12.04 11.62
N ASN A 208 0.72 -13.08 12.05
CA ASN A 208 0.29 -13.92 13.17
C ASN A 208 0.30 -13.20 14.52
N GLU A 209 1.13 -12.19 14.70
CA GLU A 209 1.24 -11.43 15.95
C GLU A 209 0.17 -10.32 16.06
N TYR A 210 -0.06 -9.58 14.98
CA TYR A 210 -0.84 -8.33 15.02
C TYR A 210 -2.25 -8.45 14.44
N THR A 211 -2.59 -9.57 13.80
CA THR A 211 -3.89 -9.76 13.15
C THR A 211 -4.62 -10.94 13.76
N ASP A 212 -5.94 -10.97 13.57
CA ASP A 212 -6.81 -12.03 14.09
C ASP A 212 -7.02 -13.17 13.07
N LEU A 213 -6.38 -13.09 11.89
CA LEU A 213 -6.62 -13.97 10.76
C LEU A 213 -5.50 -15.00 10.58
N PRO A 214 -5.82 -16.22 10.11
CA PRO A 214 -4.81 -17.16 9.68
C PRO A 214 -4.06 -16.63 8.45
N VAL A 215 -2.80 -17.01 8.31
CA VAL A 215 -1.98 -16.67 7.14
C VAL A 215 -1.93 -17.85 6.17
N HIS A 216 -2.15 -17.59 4.90
CA HIS A 216 -1.96 -18.54 3.81
C HIS A 216 -0.84 -18.08 2.88
N GLU A 217 -0.07 -19.02 2.34
CA GLU A 217 0.96 -18.73 1.34
C GLU A 217 0.42 -19.13 -0.03
N ASP A 218 0.55 -18.25 -1.02
CA ASP A 218 0.10 -18.52 -2.38
C ASP A 218 1.10 -18.02 -3.44
N MET A 219 0.85 -18.35 -4.71
CA MET A 219 1.66 -17.93 -5.84
C MET A 219 0.80 -17.27 -6.90
N CYS A 220 1.28 -16.15 -7.44
CA CYS A 220 0.66 -15.50 -8.59
C CYS A 220 0.98 -16.23 -9.91
N GLY A 221 2.18 -16.81 -10.02
CA GLY A 221 2.71 -17.43 -11.24
C GLY A 221 3.35 -16.45 -12.23
N TYR A 222 3.26 -15.14 -11.98
CA TYR A 222 3.87 -14.06 -12.77
C TYR A 222 4.13 -12.83 -11.88
N ALA A 223 4.76 -11.79 -12.45
CA ALA A 223 4.94 -10.49 -11.78
C ALA A 223 3.58 -9.78 -11.64
N CYS A 224 2.84 -10.08 -10.57
CA CYS A 224 1.41 -9.77 -10.45
C CYS A 224 1.07 -8.41 -9.87
N SER A 225 2.00 -7.74 -9.18
CA SER A 225 1.77 -6.40 -8.62
C SER A 225 3.11 -5.68 -8.39
N ASP A 226 3.08 -4.46 -7.86
CA ASP A 226 4.23 -3.55 -7.79
C ASP A 226 5.44 -4.09 -7.01
N HIS A 227 5.25 -5.04 -6.09
CA HIS A 227 6.36 -5.73 -5.40
C HIS A 227 7.37 -6.32 -6.40
N ALA A 228 6.90 -6.81 -7.55
CA ALA A 228 7.75 -7.42 -8.57
C ALA A 228 8.72 -6.41 -9.19
N SER A 229 8.34 -5.13 -9.29
CA SER A 229 9.22 -4.04 -9.73
C SER A 229 10.41 -3.86 -8.79
N TRP A 230 10.16 -3.93 -7.48
CA TRP A 230 11.19 -3.82 -6.45
C TRP A 230 12.10 -5.05 -6.42
N THR A 231 11.54 -6.27 -6.49
CA THR A 231 12.33 -7.50 -6.61
C THR A 231 13.21 -7.49 -7.86
N LYS A 232 12.66 -7.09 -9.01
CA LYS A 232 13.42 -6.96 -10.28
C LYS A 232 14.53 -5.91 -10.20
N ALA A 233 14.34 -4.85 -9.43
CA ALA A 233 15.38 -3.87 -9.14
C ALA A 233 16.47 -4.40 -8.19
N GLY A 234 16.23 -5.52 -7.50
CA GLY A 234 17.17 -6.17 -6.58
C GLY A 234 16.91 -5.85 -5.12
N TYR A 235 15.74 -5.32 -4.79
CA TYR A 235 15.32 -5.02 -3.43
C TYR A 235 14.52 -6.15 -2.81
N ARG A 236 14.46 -6.17 -1.48
CA ARG A 236 13.65 -7.12 -0.73
C ARG A 236 12.21 -6.64 -0.71
N ALA A 237 11.31 -7.37 -1.37
CA ALA A 237 9.89 -7.06 -1.41
C ALA A 237 9.05 -8.27 -0.99
N ALA A 238 7.94 -7.99 -0.31
CA ALA A 238 6.90 -8.95 0.04
C ALA A 238 5.55 -8.39 -0.39
N PHE A 239 4.55 -9.25 -0.48
CA PHE A 239 3.22 -8.89 -0.95
C PHE A 239 2.15 -9.59 -0.12
N ALA A 240 1.25 -8.80 0.46
CA ALA A 240 0.06 -9.25 1.14
C ALA A 240 -1.18 -8.92 0.32
N THR A 241 -2.09 -9.89 0.20
CA THR A 241 -3.35 -9.79 -0.55
C THR A 241 -4.44 -10.57 0.20
N GLU A 242 -5.71 -10.27 -0.09
CA GLU A 242 -6.89 -10.82 0.57
C GLU A 242 -7.03 -12.34 0.46
N GLU A 243 -6.72 -12.94 -0.70
CA GLU A 243 -7.05 -14.34 -0.96
C GLU A 243 -6.10 -15.05 -1.94
N ASP A 244 -6.30 -16.36 -2.09
CA ASP A 244 -5.58 -17.18 -3.05
C ASP A 244 -6.02 -16.81 -4.48
N PHE A 245 -5.14 -16.95 -5.48
CA PHE A 245 -5.36 -16.63 -6.89
C PHE A 245 -6.64 -17.25 -7.48
N ASN A 246 -7.05 -18.43 -6.99
CA ASN A 246 -8.25 -19.12 -7.46
C ASN A 246 -9.57 -18.62 -6.83
N SER A 247 -9.47 -17.77 -5.80
CA SER A 247 -10.61 -17.25 -5.03
C SER A 247 -10.67 -15.71 -5.01
N GLN A 248 -9.84 -15.04 -5.82
CA GLN A 248 -9.83 -13.58 -5.95
C GLN A 248 -11.22 -13.01 -6.26
N CYS A 249 -11.41 -11.75 -5.87
CA CYS A 249 -12.58 -10.97 -6.21
C CYS A 249 -12.94 -11.11 -7.70
N PRO A 250 -14.10 -11.72 -8.04
CA PRO A 250 -14.44 -11.99 -9.44
C PRO A 250 -14.87 -10.74 -10.22
N TYR A 251 -14.84 -9.57 -9.57
CA TYR A 251 -15.36 -8.31 -10.10
C TYR A 251 -14.28 -7.30 -10.51
N ILE A 252 -13.00 -7.59 -10.21
CA ILE A 252 -11.85 -6.73 -10.53
C ILE A 252 -11.80 -6.36 -12.02
N HIS A 253 -11.11 -5.25 -12.31
CA HIS A 253 -10.97 -4.67 -13.65
C HIS A 253 -12.29 -4.37 -14.38
N GLY A 254 -13.36 -4.07 -13.63
CA GLY A 254 -14.70 -3.87 -14.15
C GLY A 254 -15.57 -2.93 -13.30
N GLU A 255 -16.80 -2.72 -13.75
CA GLU A 255 -17.76 -1.84 -13.05
C GLU A 255 -18.28 -2.43 -11.74
N GLY A 256 -18.19 -3.77 -11.61
CA GLY A 256 -18.67 -4.51 -10.44
C GLY A 256 -17.68 -4.53 -9.28
N ASP A 257 -16.44 -4.09 -9.47
CA ASP A 257 -15.51 -3.82 -8.37
C ASP A 257 -15.93 -2.52 -7.69
N ASP A 258 -16.99 -2.63 -6.88
CA ASP A 258 -17.63 -1.56 -6.14
C ASP A 258 -17.67 -1.85 -4.64
N LEU A 259 -18.11 -0.85 -3.86
CA LEU A 259 -18.14 -0.91 -2.40
C LEU A 259 -19.01 -2.05 -1.83
N THR A 260 -19.92 -2.64 -2.61
CA THR A 260 -20.82 -3.69 -2.09
C THR A 260 -20.09 -5.01 -1.85
N HIS A 261 -18.88 -5.15 -2.40
CA HIS A 261 -18.03 -6.32 -2.25
C HIS A 261 -16.87 -6.11 -1.26
N VAL A 262 -16.76 -4.92 -0.66
CA VAL A 262 -15.70 -4.58 0.29
C VAL A 262 -16.14 -4.86 1.74
N ASP A 263 -15.30 -5.59 2.46
CA ASP A 263 -15.35 -5.87 3.87
C ASP A 263 -14.29 -5.03 4.61
N PHE A 264 -14.75 -3.96 5.27
CA PHE A 264 -13.85 -3.06 5.97
C PHE A 264 -13.26 -3.64 7.28
N ASP A 265 -13.86 -4.70 7.83
CA ASP A 265 -13.26 -5.42 8.97
C ASP A 265 -12.06 -6.26 8.48
N HIS A 266 -12.11 -6.75 7.24
CA HIS A 266 -10.97 -7.39 6.57
C HIS A 266 -9.83 -6.41 6.31
N MET A 267 -10.12 -5.26 5.69
CA MET A 267 -9.15 -4.18 5.47
C MET A 267 -8.45 -3.74 6.76
N MET A 268 -9.17 -3.74 7.89
CA MET A 268 -8.59 -3.42 9.20
C MET A 268 -7.48 -4.40 9.60
N GLN A 269 -7.57 -5.68 9.24
CA GLN A 269 -6.52 -6.67 9.52
C GLN A 269 -5.24 -6.38 8.72
N PHE A 270 -5.37 -5.94 7.46
CA PHE A 270 -4.24 -5.48 6.66
C PHE A 270 -3.65 -4.17 7.18
N ALA A 271 -4.48 -3.24 7.64
CA ALA A 271 -4.01 -2.02 8.29
C ALA A 271 -3.18 -2.33 9.56
N LYS A 272 -3.62 -3.30 10.38
CA LYS A 272 -2.84 -3.80 11.54
C LYS A 272 -1.51 -4.42 11.11
N LEU A 273 -1.51 -5.25 10.07
CA LEU A 273 -0.28 -5.84 9.52
C LEU A 273 0.73 -4.77 9.10
N ASN A 274 0.29 -3.78 8.32
CA ASN A 274 1.15 -2.68 7.85
C ASN A 274 1.67 -1.84 9.01
N LEU A 275 0.82 -1.53 10.00
CA LEU A 275 1.22 -0.81 11.19
C LEU A 275 2.29 -1.58 11.98
N GLY A 276 2.12 -2.89 12.18
CA GLY A 276 3.11 -3.75 12.83
C GLY A 276 4.43 -3.76 12.06
N PHE A 277 4.38 -3.99 10.75
CA PHE A 277 5.55 -3.94 9.86
C PHE A 277 6.33 -2.63 9.99
N ILE A 278 5.62 -1.49 9.99
CA ILE A 278 6.21 -0.16 10.09
C ILE A 278 6.81 0.10 11.47
N VAL A 279 6.07 -0.20 12.55
CA VAL A 279 6.53 0.09 13.91
C VAL A 279 7.74 -0.77 14.28
N GLU A 280 7.75 -2.04 13.89
CA GLU A 280 8.88 -2.94 14.17
C GLU A 280 10.12 -2.56 13.36
N LEU A 281 10.01 -2.52 12.02
CA LEU A 281 11.17 -2.25 11.17
C LEU A 281 11.63 -0.79 11.21
N GLY A 282 10.69 0.15 11.37
CA GLY A 282 10.98 1.57 11.52
C GLY A 282 11.80 1.87 12.78
N ASN A 283 11.68 1.06 13.82
CA ASN A 283 12.46 1.16 15.06
C ASN A 283 13.69 0.24 15.10
N PHE A 284 13.82 -0.69 14.16
CA PHE A 284 14.94 -1.62 14.15
C PHE A 284 16.24 -0.95 13.70
N ASN A 285 17.19 -0.85 14.63
CA ASN A 285 18.50 -0.22 14.42
C ASN A 285 19.68 -1.21 14.34
N GLY A 286 19.42 -2.52 14.34
CA GLY A 286 20.45 -3.56 14.23
C GLY A 286 21.29 -3.83 15.48
N ASN A 287 21.07 -3.10 16.59
CA ASN A 287 21.86 -3.20 17.83
C ASN A 287 21.22 -4.05 18.93
N GLN A 288 20.12 -4.75 18.64
CA GLN A 288 19.52 -5.70 19.59
C GLN A 288 19.75 -7.11 19.07
N SER A 289 20.79 -7.73 19.63
CA SER A 289 21.09 -9.17 19.59
C SER A 289 20.33 -9.91 20.68
#